data_AF-A0A7W8RZ88-F1
#
_entry.id   AF-A0A7W8RZ88-F1
#
_cell.length_a   1.000
_cell.length_b   1.000
_cell.length_c   1.000
_cell.angle_alpha   90.00
_cell.angle_beta   90.00
_cell.angle_gamma   90.00
#
_symmetry.space_group_name_H-M   'P 1'
#
loop_
_entity.id
_entity.type
_entity.pdbx_description
1 polymer ?
#
loop_
_entity_poly.entity_id
_entity_poly.type
_entity_poly.pdbx_seq_one_letter_code
_entity_poly.pdbx_strand_id
1 'polypeptide(L)' 'MQQFFFDGNKRTSRFMMNGALMANGIDVISVPAHRAADFNEKMVRFYLSKDGTEMMAFLRECHLGE' A
#
# COMPACT_ATOMS: atom_id res chain seq x y z
N MET A 1 -8.68 -12.21 -6.02
CA MET A 1 -8.45 -11.35 -4.83
C MET A 1 -8.37 -12.30 -3.65
N GLN A 2 -7.26 -12.37 -2.93
CA GLN A 2 -7.12 -13.25 -1.76
C GLN A 2 -7.40 -12.46 -0.48
N GLN A 3 -8.33 -12.95 0.34
CA GLN A 3 -8.64 -12.44 1.68
C GLN A 3 -8.50 -13.63 2.62
N PHE A 4 -7.49 -13.62 3.48
CA PHE A 4 -7.16 -14.75 4.37
C PHE A 4 -7.92 -14.68 5.69
N PHE A 5 -8.28 -13.47 6.12
CA PHE A 5 -8.96 -13.22 7.39
C PHE A 5 -10.40 -12.76 7.16
N PHE A 6 -11.28 -12.98 8.14
CA PHE A 6 -12.65 -12.44 8.13
C PHE A 6 -12.66 -10.90 8.11
N ASP A 7 -11.78 -10.28 8.89
CA ASP A 7 -11.49 -8.84 8.86
C ASP A 7 -9.98 -8.62 9.10
N GLY A 8 -9.49 -7.41 8.83
CA GLY A 8 -8.11 -7.02 9.15
C GLY A 8 -7.12 -7.21 8.01
N ASN A 9 -7.49 -7.83 6.89
CA ASN A 9 -6.59 -8.06 5.74
C ASN A 9 -5.85 -6.78 5.31
N LYS A 10 -6.55 -5.63 5.25
CA LYS A 10 -5.96 -4.34 4.88
C LYS A 10 -4.91 -3.85 5.88
N ARG A 11 -5.10 -4.12 7.18
CA ARG A 11 -4.15 -3.74 8.22
C ARG A 11 -2.94 -4.66 8.20
N THR A 12 -3.19 -5.97 8.14
CA THR A 12 -2.13 -6.98 8.06
C THR A 12 -1.29 -6.80 6.80
N SER A 13 -1.90 -6.50 5.64
CA SER A 13 -1.14 -6.27 4.40
C SER A 13 -0.20 -5.07 4.49
N ARG A 14 -0.61 -3.99 5.16
CA ARG A 14 0.27 -2.83 5.41
C ARG A 14 1.41 -3.16 6.36
N PHE A 15 1.16 -3.97 7.39
CA PHE A 15 2.24 -4.43 8.27
C PHE A 15 3.22 -5.37 7.53
N MET A 16 2.73 -6.27 6.68
CA MET A 16 3.60 -7.13 5.88
C MET A 16 4.43 -6.32 4.88
N MET A 17 3.83 -5.33 4.22
CA MET A 17 4.54 -4.40 3.34
C MET A 17 5.67 -3.70 4.09
N ASN A 18 5.36 -3.06 5.22
CA ASN A 18 6.37 -2.35 6.02
C ASN A 18 7.42 -3.31 6.60
N GLY A 19 7.04 -4.51 7.02
CA GLY A 19 7.98 -5.53 7.48
C GLY A 19 8.97 -5.96 6.38
N ALA A 20 8.50 -6.13 5.14
CA ALA A 20 9.35 -6.44 4.01
C ALA A 20 10.31 -5.30 3.65
N LEU A 21 9.84 -4.04 3.71
CA LEU A 21 10.67 -2.86 3.50
C LEU A 21 11.77 -2.75 4.57
N MET A 22 11.38 -2.83 5.84
CA MET A 22 12.31 -2.75 6.97
C MET A 22 13.35 -3.87 6.95
N ALA A 23 12.95 -5.08 6.56
CA ALA A 23 13.88 -6.21 6.41
C ALA A 23 14.94 -5.98 5.32
N ASN A 24 14.68 -5.08 4.37
CA ASN A 24 15.62 -4.67 3.32
C ASN A 24 16.27 -3.30 3.60
N GLY A 25 16.14 -2.77 4.83
CA GLY A 25 16.72 -1.48 5.21
C GLY A 25 16.01 -0.26 4.61
N ILE A 26 14.77 -0.41 4.15
CA ILE A 26 13.95 0.67 3.61
C ILE A 26 12.97 1.13 4.70
N ASP A 27 12.83 2.44 4.88
CA ASP A 27 11.91 3.02 5.85
C ASP A 27 10.43 2.69 5.56
N VAL A 28 9.60 2.84 6.59
CA VAL A 28 8.18 2.53 6.51
C VAL A 28 7.43 3.49 5.59
N ILE A 29 6.42 2.96 4.90
CA ILE A 29 5.48 3.78 4.13
C ILE A 29 4.21 3.96 4.96
N SER A 30 3.72 5.19 5.04
CA SER A 30 2.46 5.53 5.71
C SER A 30 1.62 6.43 4.82
N VAL A 31 0.44 5.95 4.42
CA VAL A 31 -0.49 6.75 3.62
C VAL A 31 -1.20 7.76 4.53
N PRO A 32 -1.02 9.09 4.31
CA PRO A 32 -1.70 10.10 5.11
C PRO A 32 -3.22 10.03 4.96
N ALA A 33 -3.96 10.37 6.02
CA ALA A 33 -5.42 10.33 6.00
C ALA A 33 -6.04 11.16 4.86
N HIS A 34 -5.44 12.32 4.53
CA HIS A 34 -5.92 13.18 3.45
C HIS A 34 -5.73 12.58 2.04
N ARG A 35 -4.85 11.58 1.87
CA ARG A 35 -4.62 10.86 0.61
C ARG A 35 -5.36 9.52 0.52
N ALA A 36 -6.23 9.22 1.49
CA ALA A 36 -6.94 7.94 1.54
C ALA A 36 -7.86 7.72 0.31
N ALA A 37 -8.44 8.80 -0.23
CA ALA A 37 -9.26 8.76 -1.44
C ALA A 37 -8.43 8.30 -2.65
N ASP A 38 -7.28 8.94 -2.88
CA ASP A 38 -6.35 8.60 -3.97
C ASP A 38 -5.89 7.13 -3.88
N PHE A 39 -5.53 6.69 -2.67
CA PHE A 39 -5.13 5.31 -2.44
C PHE A 39 -6.25 4.33 -2.83
N ASN A 40 -7.49 4.60 -2.42
CA ASN A 40 -8.63 3.75 -2.73
C ASN A 40 -8.91 3.72 -4.24
N GLU A 41 -8.85 4.86 -4.92
CA GLU A 41 -9.06 4.94 -6.37
C GLU A 41 -8.00 4.13 -7.13
N LYS A 42 -6.73 4.29 -6.78
CA LYS A 42 -5.64 3.55 -7.41
C LYS A 42 -5.71 2.05 -7.11
N MET A 43 -6.17 1.65 -5.91
CA MET A 43 -6.44 0.24 -5.59
C MET A 43 -7.54 -0.34 -6.48
N VAL A 44 -8.62 0.41 -6.73
CA VAL A 44 -9.69 -0.02 -7.65
C VAL A 44 -9.13 -0.24 -9.05
N ARG A 45 -8.33 0.71 -9.57
CA ARG A 45 -7.69 0.58 -10.88
C ARG A 45 -6.78 -0.64 -10.94
N PHE A 46 -5.92 -0.84 -9.95
CA PHE A 46 -5.08 -2.04 -9.84
C PHE A 46 -5.90 -3.33 -9.85
N TYR A 47 -7.02 -3.38 -9.12
CA TYR A 47 -7.84 -4.59 -9.10
C TYR A 47 -8.49 -4.89 -10.45
N LEU A 48 -8.79 -3.87 -11.26
CA LEU A 48 -9.35 -4.02 -12.60
C LEU A 48 -8.27 -4.38 -13.64
N SER A 49 -7.16 -3.62 -13.69
CA SER A 49 -6.13 -3.75 -14.72
C SER A 49 -5.08 -4.82 -14.41
N LYS A 50 -4.89 -5.17 -13.14
CA LYS A 50 -3.74 -5.93 -12.61
C LYS A 50 -2.38 -5.26 -12.79
N ASP A 51 -2.37 -4.01 -13.26
CA ASP A 51 -1.16 -3.18 -13.33
C ASP A 51 -0.97 -2.42 -12.02
N GLY A 52 0.12 -2.73 -11.32
CA GLY A 52 0.49 -2.11 -10.05
C GLY A 52 1.29 -0.81 -10.18
N THR A 53 1.68 -0.41 -11.40
CA THR A 53 2.64 0.69 -11.63
C THR A 53 2.20 1.99 -10.96
N GLU A 54 0.93 2.39 -11.15
CA GLU A 54 0.37 3.61 -10.56
C GLU A 54 0.35 3.55 -9.02
N MET A 55 -0.02 2.41 -8.45
CA MET A 55 -0.05 2.21 -7.00
C MET A 55 1.35 2.27 -6.39
N MET A 56 2.33 1.64 -7.04
CA MET A 56 3.72 1.65 -6.56
C MET A 56 4.32 3.06 -6.61
N ALA A 57 4.03 3.84 -7.65
CA ALA A 57 4.44 5.23 -7.73
C ALA A 57 3.85 6.06 -6.58
N PHE A 58 2.54 5.94 -6.34
CA PHE A 58 1.86 6.60 -5.23
C PHE A 58 2.43 6.24 -3.84
N LEU A 59 2.72 4.96 -3.61
CA LEU A 59 3.27 4.51 -2.33
C LEU A 59 4.67 5.08 -2.07
N ARG A 60 5.50 5.24 -3.11
CA ARG A 60 6.80 5.91 -2.99
C ARG A 60 6.65 7.37 -2.55
N GLU A 61 5.66 8.09 -3.07
CA GLU A 61 5.36 9.47 -2.63
C GLU A 61 4.85 9.54 -1.17
N CYS A 62 4.45 8.41 -0.57
CA CYS A 62 4.04 8.33 0.84
C CYS A 62 5.17 7.82 1.75
N HIS A 63 6.37 7.62 1.21
CA HIS A 63 7.55 7.31 2.00
C HIS A 63 7.99 8.59 2.73
N LEU A 64 8.18 8.52 4.04
CA LEU A 64 8.61 9.65 4.88
C LEU A 64 10.12 9.86 4.68
N GLY A 65 10.50 10.41 3.53
CA GLY A 65 11.90 10.66 3.18
C GLY A 65 12.01 11.09 1.73
N GLU A 66 12.16 12.41 1.54
CA GLU A 66 12.33 13.19 0.29
C GLU A 66 11.07 13.46 -0.56
#